data_AF-A0AAJ6CXF5-F1
#
_entry.id   AF-A0AAJ6CXF5-F1
#
_cell.length_a   1.000
_cell.length_b   1.000
_cell.length_c   1.000
_cell.angle_alpha   90.00
_cell.angle_beta   90.00
_cell.angle_gamma   90.00
#
_symmetry.space_group_name_H-M   'P 1'
#
loop_
_entity.id
_entity.type
_entity.pdbx_description
1 polymer ?
#
loop_
_entity_poly.entity_id
_entity_poly.type
_entity_poly.pdbx_seq_one_letter_code
_entity_poly.pdbx_strand_id
1 'polypeptide(L)' 'MRLADQISGGNYSASRKPRQKPEAEGLIIHAGGGTPVAAEADPSIRVSINGRVVSVDRNTGR' A
#
# COMPACT_ATOMS: atom_id res chain seq x y z
N MET A 1 -0.11 -31.27 4.38
CA MET A 1 -0.11 -30.25 5.47
C MET A 1 -1.54 -29.99 5.89
N ARG A 2 -2.11 -30.78 6.82
CA ARG A 2 -3.54 -30.64 7.21
C ARG A 2 -3.79 -29.54 8.26
N LEU A 3 -2.84 -29.27 9.14
CA LEU A 3 -2.96 -28.26 10.20
C LEU A 3 -3.07 -26.83 9.64
N ALA A 4 -2.25 -26.50 8.64
CA ALA A 4 -2.29 -25.19 8.00
C ALA A 4 -3.64 -24.92 7.32
N ASP A 5 -4.29 -25.97 6.80
CA ASP A 5 -5.63 -25.86 6.22
C ASP A 5 -6.71 -25.70 7.29
N GLN A 6 -6.57 -26.32 8.46
CA GLN A 6 -7.52 -26.14 9.57
C GLN A 6 -7.51 -24.70 10.11
N ILE A 7 -6.34 -24.08 10.18
CA ILE A 7 -6.21 -22.69 10.66
C ILE A 7 -6.67 -21.69 9.59
N SER A 8 -6.42 -21.98 8.32
CA SER A 8 -6.70 -21.07 7.20
C SER A 8 -8.05 -21.30 6.51
N GLY A 9 -8.88 -22.22 7.02
CA GLY A 9 -10.14 -22.60 6.37
C GLY A 9 -9.96 -23.21 4.97
N GLY A 10 -8.83 -23.87 4.72
CA GLY A 10 -8.48 -24.46 3.41
C GLY A 10 -7.82 -23.50 2.42
N ASN A 11 -7.63 -22.23 2.77
CA ASN A 11 -6.98 -21.24 1.89
C ASN A 11 -5.50 -21.56 1.63
N TYR A 12 -4.82 -22.17 2.59
CA TYR A 12 -3.42 -22.56 2.44
C TYR A 12 -3.21 -23.55 1.30
N SER A 13 -3.95 -24.66 1.26
CA SER A 13 -3.93 -25.60 0.13
C SER A 13 -4.49 -25.00 -1.16
N ALA A 14 -5.48 -24.11 -1.09
CA ALA A 14 -6.01 -23.41 -2.27
C ALA A 14 -4.94 -22.55 -2.96
N SER A 15 -4.13 -21.82 -2.19
CA SER A 15 -3.04 -20.97 -2.72
C SER A 15 -1.91 -21.76 -3.39
N ARG A 16 -1.77 -23.04 -3.05
CA ARG A 16 -0.76 -23.96 -3.59
C ARG A 16 -1.23 -24.74 -4.81
N LYS A 17 -2.52 -24.65 -5.18
CA LYS A 17 -2.98 -25.21 -6.44
C LYS A 17 -2.29 -24.47 -7.59
N PRO A 18 -1.82 -25.18 -8.63
CA PRO A 18 -1.18 -24.56 -9.77
C PRO A 18 -2.15 -23.54 -10.37
N ARG A 19 -1.79 -22.26 -10.24
CA ARG A 19 -2.55 -21.17 -10.85
C ARG A 19 -2.32 -21.26 -12.35
N GLN A 20 -3.39 -21.10 -13.13
CA GLN A 20 -3.25 -20.97 -14.58
C GLN A 20 -2.27 -19.84 -14.85
N LYS A 21 -1.33 -20.08 -15.77
CA LYS A 21 -0.41 -19.02 -16.21
C LYS A 21 -1.28 -17.87 -16.69
N PRO A 22 -1.01 -16.62 -16.26
CA PRO A 22 -1.79 -15.49 -16.73
C PRO A 22 -1.72 -15.47 -18.25
N GLU A 23 -2.84 -15.71 -18.91
CA GLU A 23 -2.96 -15.56 -20.35
C GLU A 23 -2.87 -14.06 -20.65
N ALA A 24 -2.05 -13.69 -21.63
CA ALA A 24 -1.87 -12.31 -22.03
C ALA A 24 -3.09 -11.83 -22.84
N GLU A 25 -4.26 -11.78 -22.22
CA GLU A 25 -5.38 -10.99 -22.73
C GLU A 25 -5.00 -9.52 -22.58
N GLY A 26 -4.44 -8.95 -23.65
CA GLY A 26 -4.21 -7.52 -23.88
C GLY A 26 -3.88 -6.72 -22.62
N LEU A 27 -2.59 -6.69 -22.24
CA LEU A 27 -1.97 -5.88 -21.18
C LEU A 27 -2.84 -4.71 -20.68
N ILE A 28 -3.78 -4.96 -19.76
CA ILE A 28 -4.49 -3.88 -19.06
C ILE A 28 -3.55 -3.38 -17.95
N ILE A 29 -2.59 -2.56 -18.35
CA ILE A 29 -1.70 -1.85 -17.43
C ILE A 29 -2.56 -0.82 -16.71
N HIS A 30 -3.05 -1.18 -15.53
CA HIS A 30 -3.48 -0.19 -14.55
C HIS A 30 -2.21 0.51 -14.04
N ALA A 31 -1.76 1.50 -14.78
CA ALA A 31 -0.92 2.55 -14.23
C ALA A 31 -1.83 3.33 -13.27
N GLY A 32 -1.99 2.84 -12.04
CA GLY A 32 -2.48 3.67 -10.95
C GLY A 32 -1.59 4.90 -10.96
N GLY A 33 -2.17 6.05 -11.33
CA GLY A 33 -1.43 7.26 -11.65
C GLY A 33 -0.28 7.45 -10.68
N GLY A 34 0.94 7.49 -11.22
CA GLY A 34 2.15 7.55 -10.42
C GLY A 34 2.01 8.62 -9.34
N THR A 35 2.53 8.34 -8.15
CA THR A 35 2.63 9.36 -7.10
C THR A 35 3.21 10.62 -7.74
N PRO A 36 2.54 11.79 -7.61
CA PRO A 36 3.07 13.03 -8.16
C PRO A 36 4.50 13.21 -7.66
N VAL A 37 5.39 13.67 -8.54
CA VAL A 37 6.79 13.97 -8.21
C VAL A 37 6.78 14.75 -6.90
N ALA A 38 7.40 14.18 -5.86
CA ALA A 38 7.41 14.79 -4.55
C ALA A 38 8.00 16.19 -4.69
N ALA A 39 7.20 17.21 -4.38
CA ALA A 39 7.70 18.57 -4.25
C ALA A 39 8.85 18.56 -3.22
N GLU A 40 9.85 19.43 -3.42
CA GLU A 40 10.92 19.63 -2.46
C GLU A 40 10.31 19.88 -1.08
N ALA A 41 10.79 19.18 -0.05
CA ALA A 41 10.18 19.27 1.28
C ALA A 41 10.34 20.70 1.83
N ASP A 42 9.23 21.31 2.26
CA ASP A 42 9.18 22.62 2.91
C ASP A 42 8.77 22.42 4.39
N PRO A 43 9.71 22.03 5.26
CA PRO A 43 9.40 21.73 6.65
C PRO A 43 9.02 23.00 7.41
N SER A 44 7.90 22.95 8.12
CA SER A 44 7.41 24.03 8.96
C SER A 44 6.98 23.55 10.34
N ILE A 45 7.14 24.41 11.35
CA ILE A 45 6.74 24.10 12.72
C ILE A 45 5.35 24.68 12.98
N ARG A 46 4.42 23.80 13.38
CA ARG A 46 3.06 24.19 13.79
C ARG A 46 2.86 23.93 15.27
N VAL A 47 2.38 24.94 15.98
CA VAL A 47 1.94 24.82 17.37
C VAL A 47 0.43 24.71 17.39
N SER A 48 -0.07 23.58 17.91
CA SER A 48 -1.49 23.31 18.07
C SER A 48 -2.02 24.02 19.32
N ILE A 49 -3.34 24.26 19.37
CA ILE A 49 -3.96 25.02 20.48
C ILE A 49 -3.82 24.33 21.85
N ASN A 50 -3.57 23.03 21.87
CA ASN A 50 -3.25 22.24 23.06
C ASN A 50 -1.74 22.22 23.39
N GLY A 51 -0.95 23.10 22.80
CA GLY A 51 0.49 23.22 23.03
C GLY A 51 1.36 22.17 22.33
N ARG A 52 0.78 21.28 21.50
CA ARG A 52 1.58 20.30 20.75
C ARG A 52 2.36 20.95 19.62
N VAL A 53 3.66 20.71 19.58
CA VAL A 53 4.57 21.14 18.52
C VAL A 53 4.74 19.99 17.54
N VAL A 54 4.45 20.24 16.25
CA VAL A 54 4.57 19.25 15.18
C VAL A 54 5.36 19.87 14.03
N SER A 55 6.34 19.13 13.51
CA SER A 55 6.98 19.45 12.23
C SER A 55 6.10 18.89 11.12
N VAL A 56 5.66 19.75 10.20
CA VAL A 56 4.83 19.38 9.05
C VAL A 56 5.42 19.96 7.78
N ASP A 57 5.47 19.16 6.74
CA ASP A 57 5.77 19.64 5.40
C ASP A 57 4.60 20.49 4.87
N ARG A 58 4.86 21.73 4.44
CA ARG A 58 3.80 22.63 3.95
C ARG A 58 3.18 22.16 2.64
N ASN A 59 3.93 21.42 1.83
CA ASN A 59 3.49 20.97 0.52
C ASN A 59 2.51 19.81 0.60
N THR A 60 2.63 18.96 1.61
CA THR A 60 1.82 17.73 1.77
C THR A 60 0.98 17.73 3.04
N GLY A 61 1.26 18.59 4.01
CA GLY A 61 0.62 18.64 5.32
C GLY A 61 0.94 17.43 6.21
N ARG A 62 1.94 16.62 5.82
CA ARG A 62 2.38 15.42 6.53
C ARG A 62 3.54 15.71 7.48
#